data_AF-A0AAV8VAG5-F1
#
_entry.id   AF-A0AAV8VAG5-F1
#
_cell.length_a   1.000
_cell.length_b   1.000
_cell.length_c   1.000
_cell.angle_alpha   90.00
_cell.angle_beta   90.00
_cell.angle_gamma   90.00
#
_symmetry.space_group_name_H-M   'P 1'
#
loop_
_entity.id
_entity.type
_entity.pdbx_description
1 polymer ?
#
loop_
_entity_poly.entity_id
_entity_poly.type
_entity_poly.pdbx_seq_one_letter_code
_entity_poly.pdbx_strand_id
1 'polypeptide(L)'
;MEESLKQMMEMLSAMKEDMKSSQQKLEEKLEDNREVMKRGQEELKQKLEDKLQEMKTTIEDSNTKLENKLKEFEEAVEEEINQVKEEVKEDKKEINKKIEDLETKVRQLSTTGVIKTEGTLTTPSKVKVPTYDGKASWNTYLRQFEAVVRNWREEDKATSLIAALRGEALKVLRTITEASPNYSTLTSALERRYGDAHLQHVYQARLRSRRQRFEDTLQKYEADISRMVNLAYPTAPAEVIEQLSVSSFIEGLRYPEIGQLVRLARHKTISEALAQALEIEAAKQASRGTSKIRHVKTYQYQDRESKMRRSSKNLVDSIKDVLEKFTDGQNSEDSTTNKRRPIRCWTCGVEGHVRSRCPQYPAEQNQGNAN
;
A
#
# COMPACT_ATOMS: atom_id res chain seq x y z
N MET A 1 -45.31 -83.99 31.48
CA MET A 1 -45.58 -82.63 30.96
C MET A 1 -45.43 -81.57 32.05
N GLU A 2 -45.99 -81.75 33.26
CA GLU A 2 -45.85 -80.78 34.37
C GLU A 2 -44.40 -80.48 34.79
N GLU A 3 -43.54 -81.49 34.84
CA GLU A 3 -42.16 -81.35 35.32
C GLU A 3 -41.28 -80.51 34.38
N SER A 4 -41.49 -80.65 33.07
CA SER A 4 -40.85 -79.83 32.03
C SER A 4 -41.35 -78.38 32.05
N LEU A 5 -42.63 -78.15 32.35
CA LEU A 5 -43.20 -76.82 32.51
C LEU A 5 -42.61 -76.10 33.72
N LYS A 6 -42.37 -76.84 34.82
CA LYS A 6 -41.77 -76.33 36.05
C LYS A 6 -40.32 -75.91 35.86
N GLN A 7 -39.52 -76.72 35.16
CA GLN A 7 -38.14 -76.36 34.76
C GLN A 7 -38.09 -75.11 33.87
N MET A 8 -39.03 -74.97 32.94
CA MET A 8 -39.10 -73.79 32.08
C MET A 8 -39.45 -72.52 32.87
N MET A 9 -40.36 -72.61 33.84
CA MET A 9 -40.69 -71.48 34.73
C MET A 9 -39.51 -71.09 35.63
N GLU A 10 -38.75 -72.05 36.16
CA GLU A 10 -37.52 -71.77 36.93
C GLU A 10 -36.47 -71.05 36.07
N MET A 11 -36.24 -71.52 34.84
CA MET A 11 -35.29 -70.89 33.90
C MET A 11 -35.72 -69.45 33.55
N LEU A 12 -37.01 -69.22 33.31
CA LEU A 12 -37.54 -67.88 33.04
C LEU A 12 -37.43 -66.96 34.27
N SER A 13 -37.61 -67.48 35.47
CA SER A 13 -37.40 -66.72 36.71
C SER A 13 -35.94 -66.31 36.88
N ALA A 14 -35.01 -67.25 36.70
CA ALA A 14 -33.57 -66.98 36.74
C ALA A 14 -33.15 -65.95 35.69
N MET A 15 -33.61 -66.10 34.44
CA MET A 15 -33.33 -65.14 33.37
C MET A 15 -33.89 -63.73 33.67
N LYS A 16 -35.06 -63.64 34.32
CA LYS A 16 -35.65 -62.37 34.74
C LYS A 16 -34.84 -61.72 35.86
N GLU A 17 -34.29 -62.48 36.79
CA GLU A 17 -33.40 -61.98 37.84
C GLU A 17 -32.06 -61.51 37.26
N ASP A 18 -31.45 -62.27 36.34
CA ASP A 18 -30.23 -61.88 35.64
C ASP A 18 -30.42 -60.60 34.81
N MET A 19 -31.56 -60.48 34.13
CA MET A 19 -31.91 -59.29 33.37
C MET A 19 -32.09 -58.07 34.28
N LYS A 20 -32.75 -58.22 35.44
CA LYS A 20 -32.86 -57.16 36.45
C LYS A 20 -31.49 -56.76 37.01
N SER A 21 -30.65 -57.74 37.36
CA SER A 21 -29.29 -57.49 37.84
C SER A 21 -28.44 -56.76 36.79
N SER A 22 -28.55 -57.17 35.53
CA SER A 22 -27.85 -56.52 34.40
C SER A 22 -28.34 -55.10 34.17
N GLN A 23 -29.65 -54.85 34.28
CA GLN A 23 -30.23 -53.52 34.18
C GLN A 23 -29.76 -52.60 35.31
N GLN A 24 -29.75 -53.09 36.57
CA GLN A 24 -29.24 -52.34 37.72
C GLN A 24 -27.76 -51.96 37.54
N LYS A 25 -26.91 -52.90 37.11
CA LYS A 25 -25.49 -52.63 36.81
C LYS A 25 -25.31 -51.62 35.68
N LEU A 26 -26.20 -51.61 34.69
CA LEU A 26 -26.16 -50.63 33.61
C LEU A 26 -26.54 -49.24 34.11
N GLU A 27 -27.60 -49.13 34.91
CA GLU A 27 -28.04 -47.87 35.52
C GLU A 27 -26.96 -47.29 36.45
N GLU A 28 -26.32 -48.12 37.28
CA GLU A 28 -25.18 -47.73 38.13
C GLU A 28 -24.03 -47.15 37.31
N LYS A 29 -23.60 -47.86 36.24
CA LYS A 29 -22.54 -47.36 35.34
C LYS A 29 -22.91 -46.07 34.62
N LEU A 30 -24.19 -45.88 34.29
CA LEU A 30 -24.66 -44.65 33.64
C LEU A 30 -24.60 -43.47 34.60
N GLU A 31 -24.96 -43.66 35.88
CA GLU A 31 -24.83 -42.61 36.89
C GLU A 31 -23.36 -42.31 37.19
N ASP A 32 -22.51 -43.32 37.35
CA ASP A 32 -21.05 -43.14 37.52
C ASP A 32 -20.44 -42.33 36.36
N ASN A 33 -20.77 -42.70 35.11
CA ASN A 33 -20.32 -41.96 33.94
C ASN A 33 -20.82 -40.51 33.95
N ARG A 34 -22.06 -40.28 34.40
CA ARG A 34 -22.64 -38.94 34.50
C ARG A 34 -21.92 -38.10 35.55
N GLU A 35 -21.56 -38.69 36.69
CA GLU A 35 -20.77 -38.02 37.73
C GLU A 35 -19.36 -37.66 37.26
N VAL A 36 -18.69 -38.59 36.57
CA VAL A 36 -17.36 -38.33 35.99
C VAL A 36 -17.42 -37.20 34.96
N MET A 37 -18.45 -37.17 34.11
CA MET A 37 -18.64 -36.09 33.14
C MET A 37 -18.90 -34.74 33.81
N LYS A 38 -19.75 -34.70 34.85
CA LYS A 38 -19.98 -33.46 35.63
C LYS A 38 -18.70 -32.97 36.28
N ARG A 39 -17.91 -33.87 36.87
CA ARG A 39 -16.61 -33.53 37.49
C ARG A 39 -15.64 -32.97 36.46
N GLY A 40 -15.53 -33.60 35.30
CA GLY A 40 -14.68 -33.12 34.20
C GLY A 40 -15.12 -31.76 33.65
N GLN A 41 -16.43 -31.49 33.60
CA GLN A 41 -16.95 -30.17 33.22
C GLN A 41 -16.59 -29.09 34.25
N GLU A 42 -16.73 -29.39 35.55
CA GLU A 42 -16.39 -28.43 36.60
C GLU A 42 -14.88 -28.14 36.64
N GLU A 43 -14.04 -29.17 36.50
CA GLU A 43 -12.59 -28.99 36.40
C GLU A 43 -12.18 -28.15 35.18
N LEU A 44 -12.83 -28.36 34.02
CA LEU A 44 -12.55 -27.58 32.83
C LEU A 44 -12.98 -26.13 33.01
N LYS A 45 -14.14 -25.91 33.63
CA LYS A 45 -14.66 -24.57 33.93
C LYS A 45 -13.73 -23.83 34.88
N GLN A 46 -13.29 -24.47 35.96
CA GLN A 46 -12.34 -23.89 36.91
C GLN A 46 -11.01 -23.52 36.22
N LYS A 47 -10.43 -24.42 35.42
CA LYS A 47 -9.20 -24.12 34.66
C LYS A 47 -9.35 -22.94 33.70
N LEU A 48 -10.54 -22.78 33.12
CA LEU A 48 -10.83 -21.67 32.22
C LEU A 48 -10.96 -20.36 32.99
N GLU A 49 -11.59 -20.40 34.16
CA GLU A 49 -11.75 -19.25 35.06
C GLU A 49 -10.40 -18.79 35.64
N ASP A 50 -9.54 -19.74 36.06
CA ASP A 50 -8.18 -19.46 36.53
C ASP A 50 -7.35 -18.79 35.42
N LYS A 51 -7.39 -19.31 34.19
CA LYS A 51 -6.69 -18.71 33.04
C LYS A 51 -7.22 -17.33 32.67
N LEU A 52 -8.52 -17.10 32.79
CA LEU A 52 -9.09 -15.76 32.57
C LEU A 52 -8.59 -14.78 33.62
N GLN A 53 -8.47 -15.21 34.87
CA GLN A 53 -7.96 -14.38 35.96
C GLN A 53 -6.47 -14.06 35.79
N GLU A 54 -5.64 -15.04 35.41
CA GLU A 54 -4.23 -14.84 35.07
C GLU A 54 -4.03 -13.87 33.89
N MET A 55 -4.87 -14.00 32.85
CA MET A 55 -4.82 -13.10 31.71
C MET A 55 -5.23 -11.68 32.12
N LYS A 56 -6.24 -11.55 32.98
CA LYS A 56 -6.70 -10.26 33.49
C LYS A 56 -5.60 -9.55 34.28
N THR A 57 -4.92 -10.24 35.20
CA THR A 57 -3.83 -9.65 36.00
C THR A 57 -2.65 -9.25 35.11
N THR A 58 -2.32 -10.05 34.10
CA THR A 58 -1.26 -9.73 33.13
C THR A 58 -1.57 -8.47 32.32
N ILE A 59 -2.84 -8.27 31.95
CA ILE A 59 -3.29 -7.06 31.24
C ILE A 59 -3.23 -5.85 32.16
N GLU A 60 -3.69 -5.97 33.40
CA GLU A 60 -3.62 -4.91 34.42
C GLU A 60 -2.17 -4.48 34.69
N ASP A 61 -1.25 -5.43 34.85
CA ASP A 61 0.19 -5.17 35.01
C ASP A 61 0.81 -4.51 33.77
N SER A 62 0.35 -4.86 32.58
CA SER A 62 0.84 -4.26 31.34
C SER A 62 0.33 -2.83 31.16
N ASN A 63 -0.93 -2.59 31.51
CA ASN A 63 -1.55 -1.26 31.46
C ASN A 63 -0.88 -0.30 32.43
N THR A 64 -0.65 -0.71 33.69
CA THR A 64 0.05 0.12 34.68
C THR A 64 1.48 0.46 34.25
N LYS A 65 2.20 -0.48 33.62
CA LYS A 65 3.52 -0.20 33.03
C LYS A 65 3.45 0.81 31.87
N LEU A 66 2.42 0.73 31.03
CA LEU A 66 2.22 1.69 29.93
C LEU A 66 1.87 3.08 30.46
N GLU A 67 1.01 3.18 31.47
CA GLU A 67 0.64 4.44 32.12
C GLU A 67 1.86 5.12 32.75
N ASN A 68 2.71 4.36 33.46
CA ASN A 68 3.94 4.90 34.04
C ASN A 68 4.91 5.41 32.95
N LYS A 69 5.11 4.64 31.87
CA LYS A 69 5.97 5.07 30.75
C LYS A 69 5.42 6.30 30.01
N LEU A 70 4.10 6.42 29.90
CA LEU A 70 3.47 7.60 29.32
C LEU A 70 3.75 8.83 30.19
N LYS A 71 3.61 8.69 31.51
CA LYS A 71 3.90 9.79 32.45
C LYS A 71 5.37 10.21 32.41
N GLU A 72 6.30 9.25 32.39
CA GLU A 72 7.74 9.53 32.23
C GLU A 72 8.04 10.27 30.91
N PHE A 73 7.38 9.88 29.81
CA PHE A 73 7.54 10.55 28.52
C PHE A 73 6.94 11.95 28.51
N GLU A 74 5.78 12.15 29.14
CA GLU A 74 5.16 13.48 29.30
C GLU A 74 6.06 14.43 30.09
N GLU A 75 6.61 13.97 31.22
CA GLU A 75 7.54 14.75 32.04
C GLU A 75 8.81 15.13 31.26
N ALA A 76 9.40 14.18 30.51
CA ALA A 76 10.58 14.44 29.69
C ALA A 76 10.31 15.46 28.56
N VAL A 77 9.16 15.35 27.88
CA VAL A 77 8.77 16.31 26.83
C VAL A 77 8.56 17.71 27.41
N GLU A 78 7.97 17.82 28.59
CA GLU A 78 7.75 19.12 29.24
C GLU A 78 9.07 19.77 29.67
N GLU A 79 10.05 18.99 30.12
CA GLU A 79 11.39 19.47 30.42
C GLU A 79 12.11 20.02 29.17
N GLU A 80 12.12 19.27 28.07
CA GLU A 80 12.70 19.68 26.79
C GLU A 80 12.04 20.95 26.22
N ILE A 81 10.70 21.03 26.30
CA ILE A 81 9.96 22.23 25.89
C ILE A 81 10.38 23.45 26.72
N ASN A 82 10.57 23.28 28.03
CA ASN A 82 10.97 24.38 28.91
C ASN A 82 12.42 24.82 28.65
N GLN A 83 13.32 23.88 28.35
CA GLN A 83 14.68 24.22 27.93
C GLN A 83 14.68 25.04 26.63
N VAL A 84 14.00 24.57 25.58
CA VAL A 84 13.91 25.29 24.30
C VAL A 84 13.27 26.67 24.47
N LYS A 85 12.27 26.81 25.34
CA LYS A 85 11.66 28.12 25.65
C LYS A 85 12.66 29.11 26.22
N GLU A 86 13.53 28.68 27.14
CA GLU A 86 14.54 29.57 27.73
C GLU A 86 15.65 29.91 26.73
N GLU A 87 16.08 28.97 25.88
CA GLU A 87 17.03 29.25 24.78
C GLU A 87 16.47 30.31 23.81
N VAL A 88 15.23 30.12 23.34
CA VAL A 88 14.56 31.08 22.44
C VAL A 88 14.41 32.46 23.07
N LYS A 89 14.18 32.53 24.38
CA LYS A 89 14.05 33.79 25.12
C LYS A 89 15.39 34.52 25.21
N GLU A 90 16.50 33.80 25.36
CA GLU A 90 17.83 34.40 25.38
C GLU A 90 18.24 34.89 23.98
N ASP A 91 18.02 34.07 22.95
CA ASP A 91 18.23 34.46 21.55
C ASP A 91 17.42 35.71 21.18
N LYS A 92 16.17 35.79 21.64
CA LYS A 92 15.31 36.97 21.44
C LYS A 92 15.89 38.22 22.08
N LYS A 93 16.49 38.13 23.29
CA LYS A 93 17.17 39.27 23.92
C LYS A 93 18.41 39.69 23.12
N GLU A 94 19.21 38.72 22.66
CA GLU A 94 20.40 39.02 21.87
C GLU A 94 20.05 39.69 20.54
N ILE A 95 19.03 39.20 19.84
CA ILE A 95 18.50 39.82 18.61
C ILE A 95 18.02 41.24 18.88
N ASN A 96 17.24 41.46 19.95
CA ASN A 96 16.76 42.80 20.29
C ASN A 96 17.91 43.78 20.57
N LYS A 97 18.95 43.33 21.28
CA LYS A 97 20.14 44.15 21.52
C LYS A 97 20.88 44.50 20.23
N LYS A 98 21.04 43.53 19.32
CA LYS A 98 21.63 43.77 17.99
C LYS A 98 20.81 44.75 17.16
N ILE A 99 19.48 44.71 17.28
CA ILE A 99 18.57 45.66 16.63
C ILE A 99 18.81 47.08 17.20
N GLU A 100 18.85 47.27 18.51
CA GLU A 100 19.15 48.57 19.14
C GLU A 100 20.53 49.12 18.72
N ASP A 101 21.56 48.27 18.68
CA ASP A 101 22.91 48.65 18.23
C ASP A 101 22.93 49.07 16.75
N LEU A 102 22.13 48.41 15.91
CA LEU A 102 21.99 48.78 14.50
C LEU A 102 21.22 50.09 14.33
N GLU A 103 20.13 50.29 15.08
CA GLU A 103 19.35 51.53 15.06
C GLU A 103 20.17 52.75 15.50
N THR A 104 21.01 52.59 16.53
CA THR A 104 21.91 53.66 17.00
C THR A 104 22.99 53.99 15.98
N LYS A 105 23.60 52.99 15.32
CA LYS A 105 24.55 53.21 14.21
C LYS A 105 23.91 53.91 13.02
N VAL A 106 22.70 53.54 12.64
CA VAL A 106 21.94 54.20 11.55
C VAL A 106 21.67 55.67 11.90
N ARG A 107 21.31 55.99 13.15
CA ARG A 107 21.15 57.36 13.61
C ARG A 107 22.45 58.16 13.58
N GLN A 108 23.57 57.59 14.02
CA GLN A 108 24.89 58.26 14.02
C GLN A 108 25.42 58.54 12.60
N LEU A 109 25.18 57.63 11.65
CA LEU A 109 25.49 57.84 10.23
C LEU A 109 24.62 58.92 9.59
N SER A 110 23.46 59.23 10.18
CA SER A 110 22.57 60.30 9.71
C SER A 110 22.99 61.69 10.21
N THR A 111 23.74 61.79 11.31
CA THR A 111 24.19 63.07 11.92
C THR A 111 25.58 63.54 11.45
N THR A 112 26.41 62.65 10.91
CA THR A 112 27.70 63.02 10.27
C THR A 112 27.46 63.25 8.79
N GLY A 113 27.18 64.50 8.44
CA GLY A 113 26.87 64.92 7.06
C GLY A 113 28.03 64.74 6.10
N VAL A 114 28.23 63.53 5.59
CA VAL A 114 28.86 63.22 4.30
C VAL A 114 28.31 61.89 3.81
N ILE A 115 27.13 61.89 3.16
CA ILE A 115 26.95 61.20 1.88
C ILE A 115 25.93 62.05 1.09
N LYS A 116 26.42 62.87 0.15
CA LYS A 116 25.69 63.04 -1.11
C LYS A 116 25.63 61.64 -1.68
N THR A 117 24.52 60.94 -1.49
CA THR A 117 24.28 59.78 -2.35
C THR A 117 23.96 60.39 -3.70
N GLU A 118 25.00 60.55 -4.51
CA GLU A 118 24.88 60.16 -5.90
C GLU A 118 24.25 58.76 -5.83
N GLY A 119 22.92 58.77 -5.91
CA GLY A 119 22.15 57.61 -6.29
C GLY A 119 22.70 57.21 -7.63
N THR A 120 23.76 56.40 -7.59
CA THR A 120 23.82 55.26 -8.47
C THR A 120 22.56 54.48 -8.12
N LEU A 121 21.46 54.91 -8.75
CA LEU A 121 20.50 54.03 -9.34
C LEU A 121 21.36 53.01 -10.11
N THR A 122 21.87 52.01 -9.38
CA THR A 122 21.69 50.66 -9.88
C THR A 122 20.19 50.60 -10.06
N THR A 123 19.78 50.90 -11.30
CA THR A 123 18.49 50.54 -11.82
C THR A 123 18.14 49.23 -11.13
N PRO A 124 16.99 49.11 -10.44
CA PRO A 124 16.58 47.80 -10.00
C PRO A 124 16.59 47.02 -11.30
N SER A 125 17.56 46.10 -11.44
CA SER A 125 17.58 45.16 -12.54
C SER A 125 16.15 44.68 -12.57
N LYS A 126 15.42 44.97 -13.66
CA LYS A 126 13.98 44.76 -13.75
C LYS A 126 13.77 43.26 -13.59
N VAL A 127 13.77 42.76 -12.35
CA VAL A 127 13.56 41.36 -12.06
C VAL A 127 12.09 41.17 -12.34
N LYS A 128 11.84 40.71 -13.57
CA LYS A 128 10.51 40.56 -14.10
C LYS A 128 9.84 39.48 -13.28
N VAL A 129 8.82 39.86 -12.55
CA VAL A 129 8.04 38.92 -11.76
C VAL A 129 7.42 37.90 -12.72
N PRO A 130 7.57 36.60 -12.44
CA PRO A 130 6.99 35.56 -13.27
C PRO A 130 5.47 35.74 -13.31
N THR A 131 4.84 35.52 -14.46
CA THR A 131 3.39 35.64 -14.60
C THR A 131 2.69 34.35 -14.18
N TYR A 132 1.50 34.47 -13.60
CA TYR A 132 0.69 33.32 -13.19
C TYR A 132 -0.66 33.30 -13.90
N ASP A 133 -0.94 32.23 -14.63
CA ASP A 133 -2.18 32.05 -15.39
C ASP A 133 -3.16 31.04 -14.76
N GLY A 134 -2.76 30.36 -13.67
CA GLY A 134 -3.55 29.35 -12.97
C GLY A 134 -3.35 27.91 -13.47
N LYS A 135 -2.45 27.66 -14.43
CA LYS A 135 -2.19 26.30 -14.94
C LYS A 135 -1.07 25.58 -14.22
N ALA A 136 -0.04 26.32 -13.80
CA ALA A 136 1.04 25.77 -12.99
C ALA A 136 0.59 25.55 -11.54
N SER A 137 1.23 24.61 -10.83
CA SER A 137 1.02 24.40 -9.39
C SER A 137 1.26 25.72 -8.65
N TRP A 138 0.26 26.15 -7.88
CA TRP A 138 0.31 27.39 -7.11
C TRP A 138 1.51 27.41 -6.14
N ASN A 139 1.74 26.31 -5.41
CA ASN A 139 2.86 26.18 -4.48
C ASN A 139 4.25 26.35 -5.15
N THR A 140 4.40 25.87 -6.38
CA THR A 140 5.66 26.02 -7.13
C THR A 140 5.87 27.47 -7.57
N TYR A 141 4.82 28.10 -8.07
CA TYR A 141 4.85 29.52 -8.44
C TYR A 141 5.11 30.42 -7.23
N LEU A 142 4.44 30.17 -6.09
CA LEU A 142 4.59 30.96 -4.88
C LEU A 142 6.03 30.94 -4.37
N ARG A 143 6.68 29.77 -4.32
CA ARG A 143 8.11 29.65 -3.96
C ARG A 143 9.01 30.45 -4.90
N GLN A 144 8.73 30.43 -6.20
CA GLN A 144 9.49 31.20 -7.19
C GLN A 144 9.28 32.72 -7.00
N PHE A 145 8.04 33.14 -6.78
CA PHE A 145 7.67 34.53 -6.53
C PHE A 145 8.32 35.05 -5.24
N GLU A 146 8.23 34.30 -4.14
CA GLU A 146 8.85 34.66 -2.86
C GLU A 146 10.38 34.75 -2.95
N ALA A 147 11.02 33.90 -3.76
CA ALA A 147 12.44 34.00 -4.02
C ALA A 147 12.85 35.30 -4.75
N VAL A 148 12.01 35.80 -5.66
CA VAL A 148 12.23 37.07 -6.38
C VAL A 148 11.96 38.28 -5.48
N VAL A 149 10.98 38.19 -4.59
CA VAL A 149 10.38 39.31 -3.86
C VAL A 149 10.88 39.37 -2.39
N ARG A 150 11.96 38.65 -2.04
CA ARG A 150 12.49 38.52 -0.67
C ARG A 150 12.65 39.86 0.07
N ASN A 151 13.16 40.89 -0.60
CA ASN A 151 13.50 42.18 0.00
C ASN A 151 12.46 43.29 -0.24
N TRP A 152 11.27 42.96 -0.73
CA TRP A 152 10.24 43.95 -1.05
C TRP A 152 9.30 44.17 0.14
N ARG A 153 8.70 45.37 0.25
CA ARG A 153 7.66 45.65 1.26
C ARG A 153 6.37 44.95 0.90
N GLU A 154 5.53 44.61 1.89
CA GLU A 154 4.30 43.83 1.67
C GLU A 154 3.34 44.47 0.65
N GLU A 155 3.23 45.81 0.65
CA GLU A 155 2.43 46.57 -0.32
C GLU A 155 2.95 46.41 -1.76
N ASP A 156 4.27 46.44 -1.92
CA ASP A 156 4.96 46.24 -3.21
C ASP A 156 4.80 44.78 -3.68
N LYS A 157 4.76 43.81 -2.75
CA LYS A 157 4.48 42.39 -3.08
C LYS A 157 3.05 42.21 -3.59
N ALA A 158 2.08 42.81 -2.90
CA ALA A 158 0.66 42.69 -3.25
C ALA A 158 0.39 43.29 -4.64
N THR A 159 0.86 44.51 -4.89
CA THR A 159 0.73 45.17 -6.20
C THR A 159 1.42 44.39 -7.31
N SER A 160 2.61 43.85 -7.04
CA SER A 160 3.33 43.02 -8.01
C SER A 160 2.63 41.69 -8.30
N LEU A 161 2.10 41.02 -7.27
CA LEU A 161 1.36 39.78 -7.42
C LEU A 161 0.09 40.00 -8.25
N ILE A 162 -0.67 41.07 -7.99
CA ILE A 162 -1.82 41.48 -8.80
C ILE A 162 -1.39 41.70 -10.26
N ALA A 163 -0.28 42.42 -10.47
CA ALA A 163 0.25 42.71 -11.81
C ALA A 163 0.75 41.45 -12.55
N ALA A 164 1.15 40.41 -11.82
CA ALA A 164 1.63 39.13 -12.35
C ALA A 164 0.49 38.16 -12.73
N LEU A 165 -0.71 38.32 -12.16
CA LEU A 165 -1.88 37.49 -12.48
C LEU A 165 -2.34 37.71 -13.93
N ARG A 166 -2.62 36.61 -14.63
CA ARG A 166 -3.12 36.57 -16.01
C ARG A 166 -4.23 35.54 -16.15
N GLY A 167 -5.02 35.64 -17.22
CA GLY A 167 -6.02 34.63 -17.58
C GLY A 167 -7.05 34.35 -16.47
N GLU A 168 -7.30 33.06 -16.21
CA GLU A 168 -8.27 32.59 -15.22
C GLU A 168 -7.90 32.98 -13.78
N ALA A 169 -6.60 33.11 -13.48
CA ALA A 169 -6.11 33.48 -12.17
C ALA A 169 -6.48 34.92 -11.78
N LEU A 170 -6.60 35.83 -12.77
CA LEU A 170 -7.05 37.20 -12.54
C LEU A 170 -8.48 37.25 -11.98
N LYS A 171 -9.33 36.28 -12.31
CA LYS A 171 -10.71 36.22 -11.79
C LYS A 171 -10.79 36.08 -10.27
N VAL A 172 -9.71 35.64 -9.60
CA VAL A 172 -9.64 35.60 -8.13
C VAL A 172 -9.79 36.99 -7.52
N LEU A 173 -9.36 38.04 -8.21
CA LEU A 173 -9.52 39.41 -7.73
C LEU A 173 -11.00 39.80 -7.54
N ARG A 174 -11.92 39.21 -8.32
CA ARG A 174 -13.38 39.44 -8.14
C ARG A 174 -13.92 38.82 -6.85
N THR A 175 -13.24 37.83 -6.29
CA THR A 175 -13.66 37.16 -5.05
C THR A 175 -13.19 37.91 -3.81
N ILE A 176 -12.29 38.88 -3.98
CA ILE A 176 -11.75 39.70 -2.90
C ILE A 176 -12.57 40.99 -2.87
N THR A 177 -13.21 41.26 -1.74
CA THR A 177 -14.07 42.43 -1.52
C THR A 177 -13.30 43.71 -1.18
N GLU A 178 -12.03 43.59 -0.79
CA GLU A 178 -11.17 44.70 -0.40
C GLU A 178 -10.66 45.48 -1.63
N ALA A 179 -10.76 46.82 -1.59
CA ALA A 179 -10.25 47.68 -2.66
C ALA A 179 -8.71 47.68 -2.76
N SER A 180 -8.02 47.41 -1.65
CA SER A 180 -6.57 47.29 -1.55
C SER A 180 -6.22 46.01 -0.78
N PRO A 181 -6.18 44.84 -1.43
CA PRO A 181 -5.95 43.59 -0.74
C PRO A 181 -4.50 43.48 -0.29
N ASN A 182 -4.32 43.11 0.98
CA ASN A 182 -3.01 42.81 1.55
C ASN A 182 -2.43 41.54 0.88
N TYR A 183 -1.09 41.40 0.91
CA TYR A 183 -0.43 40.22 0.32
C TYR A 183 -0.99 38.91 0.88
N SER A 184 -1.25 38.84 2.19
CA SER A 184 -1.82 37.66 2.87
C SER A 184 -3.24 37.31 2.41
N THR A 185 -4.11 38.30 2.17
CA THR A 185 -5.49 38.04 1.72
C THR A 185 -5.49 37.53 0.27
N LEU A 186 -4.61 38.07 -0.56
CA LEU A 186 -4.41 37.65 -1.95
C LEU A 186 -3.84 36.22 -2.06
N THR A 187 -2.79 35.90 -1.28
CA THR A 187 -2.21 34.55 -1.26
C THR A 187 -3.21 33.52 -0.74
N SER A 188 -3.96 33.83 0.31
CA SER A 188 -5.00 32.93 0.85
C SER A 188 -6.12 32.66 -0.15
N ALA A 189 -6.55 33.68 -0.91
CA ALA A 189 -7.57 33.52 -1.95
C ALA A 189 -7.07 32.65 -3.12
N LEU A 190 -5.80 32.82 -3.51
CA LEU A 190 -5.15 32.01 -4.55
C LEU A 190 -4.92 30.57 -4.07
N GLU A 191 -4.47 30.37 -2.83
CA GLU A 191 -4.32 29.06 -2.20
C GLU A 191 -5.65 28.30 -2.14
N ARG A 192 -6.75 28.97 -1.77
CA ARG A 192 -8.07 28.32 -1.72
C ARG A 192 -8.55 27.82 -3.09
N ARG A 193 -8.22 28.53 -4.16
CA ARG A 193 -8.72 28.22 -5.52
C ARG A 193 -7.77 27.34 -6.34
N TYR A 194 -6.46 27.52 -6.17
CA TYR A 194 -5.41 26.88 -6.97
C TYR A 194 -4.42 26.07 -6.13
N GLY A 195 -4.47 26.16 -4.81
CA GLY A 195 -3.70 25.32 -3.91
C GLY A 195 -4.15 23.86 -3.98
N ASP A 196 -3.23 22.96 -3.64
CA ASP A 196 -3.40 21.51 -3.73
C ASP A 196 -3.64 20.85 -2.36
N ALA A 197 -3.84 21.64 -1.30
CA ALA A 197 -4.14 21.14 0.03
C ALA A 197 -5.39 20.23 0.07
N HIS A 198 -6.45 20.59 -0.67
CA HIS A 198 -7.66 19.77 -0.76
C HIS A 198 -7.45 18.45 -1.52
N LEU A 199 -6.33 18.30 -2.24
CA LEU A 199 -5.99 17.11 -3.02
C LEU A 199 -5.13 16.11 -2.22
N GLN A 200 -4.77 16.41 -0.97
CA GLN A 200 -3.94 15.54 -0.13
C GLN A 200 -4.42 14.08 -0.12
N HIS A 201 -5.71 13.85 0.19
CA HIS A 201 -6.29 12.49 0.20
C HIS A 201 -6.24 11.80 -1.17
N VAL A 202 -6.36 12.56 -2.26
CA VAL A 202 -6.25 12.03 -3.63
C VAL A 202 -4.82 11.56 -3.89
N TYR A 203 -3.82 12.33 -3.47
CA TYR A 203 -2.41 11.94 -3.59
C TYR A 203 -2.07 10.75 -2.70
N GLN A 204 -2.60 10.67 -1.48
CA GLN A 204 -2.45 9.48 -0.61
C GLN A 204 -3.03 8.22 -1.27
N ALA A 205 -4.22 8.30 -1.85
CA ALA A 205 -4.84 7.17 -2.57
C ALA A 205 -4.05 6.78 -3.83
N ARG A 206 -3.56 7.77 -4.59
CA ARG A 206 -2.70 7.55 -5.76
C ARG A 206 -1.37 6.92 -5.38
N LEU A 207 -0.75 7.36 -4.29
CA LEU A 207 0.53 6.82 -3.80
C LEU A 207 0.41 5.33 -3.47
N ARG A 208 -0.64 4.94 -2.72
CA ARG A 208 -0.87 3.52 -2.34
C ARG A 208 -1.03 2.59 -3.54
N SER A 209 -1.71 3.07 -4.59
CA SER A 209 -1.97 2.31 -5.81
C SER A 209 -0.85 2.43 -6.86
N ARG A 210 0.11 3.33 -6.65
CA ARG A 210 1.18 3.56 -7.63
C ARG A 210 2.12 2.37 -7.68
N ARG A 211 2.31 1.84 -8.88
CA ARG A 211 3.32 0.83 -9.23
C ARG A 211 4.09 1.30 -10.46
N GLN A 212 5.38 0.98 -10.56
CA GLN A 212 6.25 1.32 -11.69
C GLN A 212 5.70 0.67 -12.97
N ARG A 213 5.39 1.47 -13.98
CA ARG A 213 4.90 0.98 -15.27
C ARG A 213 6.06 0.50 -16.14
N PHE A 214 5.76 -0.27 -17.19
CA PHE A 214 6.78 -0.77 -18.12
C PHE A 214 7.57 0.38 -18.79
N GLU A 215 6.88 1.46 -19.11
CA GLU A 215 7.42 2.66 -19.74
C GLU A 215 8.16 3.60 -18.77
N ASP A 216 7.98 3.42 -17.47
CA ASP A 216 8.62 4.28 -16.47
C ASP A 216 10.04 3.78 -16.19
N THR A 217 11.03 4.64 -16.47
CA THR A 217 12.40 4.47 -15.95
C THR A 217 12.40 4.56 -14.44
N LEU A 218 13.40 3.96 -13.77
CA LEU A 218 13.51 4.02 -12.31
C LEU A 218 13.57 5.46 -11.81
N GLN A 219 14.29 6.34 -12.51
CA GLN A 219 14.41 7.77 -12.17
C GLN A 219 13.07 8.50 -12.32
N LYS A 220 12.34 8.27 -13.42
CA LYS A 220 11.02 8.88 -13.62
C LYS A 220 10.03 8.41 -12.54
N TYR A 221 10.12 7.14 -12.17
CA TYR A 221 9.28 6.55 -11.14
C TYR A 221 9.59 7.13 -9.75
N GLU A 222 10.88 7.23 -9.39
CA GLU A 222 11.34 7.88 -8.17
C GLU A 222 10.84 9.32 -8.07
N ALA A 223 11.09 10.14 -9.10
CA ALA A 223 10.67 11.54 -9.10
C ALA A 223 9.14 11.71 -8.93
N ASP A 224 8.36 10.79 -9.51
CA ASP A 224 6.90 10.79 -9.36
C ASP A 224 6.47 10.40 -7.94
N ILE A 225 7.12 9.41 -7.31
CA ILE A 225 6.89 9.03 -5.91
C ILE A 225 7.26 10.19 -4.98
N SER A 226 8.47 10.75 -5.11
CA SER A 226 8.95 11.89 -4.33
C SER A 226 7.97 13.07 -4.40
N ARG A 227 7.51 13.41 -5.61
CA ARG A 227 6.49 14.45 -5.81
C ARG A 227 5.15 14.09 -5.13
N MET A 228 4.67 12.85 -5.28
CA MET A 228 3.38 12.44 -4.70
C MET A 228 3.41 12.39 -3.17
N VAL A 229 4.50 11.95 -2.54
CA VAL A 229 4.62 11.93 -1.08
C VAL A 229 4.59 13.34 -0.51
N ASN A 230 5.34 14.28 -1.10
CA ASN A 230 5.33 15.68 -0.68
C ASN A 230 3.94 16.32 -0.79
N LEU A 231 3.16 15.97 -1.82
CA LEU A 231 1.79 16.46 -2.00
C LEU A 231 0.77 15.75 -1.09
N ALA A 232 1.03 14.49 -0.73
CA ALA A 232 0.18 13.69 0.14
C ALA A 232 0.34 14.04 1.63
N TYR A 233 1.53 14.51 2.02
CA TYR A 233 1.92 14.77 3.41
C TYR A 233 2.70 16.09 3.56
N PRO A 234 2.12 17.25 3.22
CA PRO A 234 2.85 18.52 3.23
C PRO A 234 3.22 19.03 4.64
N THR A 235 2.55 18.54 5.68
CA THR A 235 2.82 18.90 7.09
C THR A 235 3.76 17.92 7.79
N ALA A 236 4.15 16.82 7.14
CA ALA A 236 4.99 15.81 7.76
C ALA A 236 6.46 16.27 7.85
N PRO A 237 7.20 15.84 8.90
CA PRO A 237 8.64 16.09 8.99
C PRO A 237 9.40 15.48 7.80
N ALA A 238 10.51 16.11 7.40
CA ALA A 238 11.32 15.68 6.27
C ALA A 238 11.81 14.23 6.40
N GLU A 239 12.17 13.79 7.62
CA GLU A 239 12.58 12.41 7.87
C GLU A 239 11.45 11.40 7.58
N VAL A 240 10.22 11.72 7.98
CA VAL A 240 9.04 10.87 7.73
C VAL A 240 8.73 10.83 6.23
N ILE A 241 8.87 11.97 5.53
CA ILE A 241 8.69 12.05 4.08
C ILE A 241 9.70 11.13 3.36
N GLU A 242 10.98 11.14 3.76
CA GLU A 242 11.99 10.25 3.18
C GLU A 242 11.66 8.77 3.43
N GLN A 243 11.29 8.39 4.66
CA GLN A 243 10.91 7.02 4.99
C GLN A 243 9.69 6.54 4.19
N LEU A 244 8.67 7.40 4.04
CA LEU A 244 7.50 7.12 3.21
C LEU A 244 7.85 7.03 1.73
N SER A 245 8.80 7.85 1.26
CA SER A 245 9.28 7.84 -0.12
C SER A 245 10.03 6.54 -0.43
N VAL A 246 10.98 6.14 0.42
CA VAL A 246 11.72 4.87 0.31
C VAL A 246 10.77 3.67 0.33
N SER A 247 9.87 3.59 1.31
CA SER A 247 8.93 2.46 1.42
C SER A 247 8.01 2.36 0.21
N SER A 248 7.40 3.48 -0.20
CA SER A 248 6.50 3.53 -1.37
C SER A 248 7.21 3.21 -2.68
N PHE A 249 8.46 3.66 -2.85
CA PHE A 249 9.29 3.35 -4.00
C PHE A 249 9.56 1.85 -4.07
N ILE A 250 10.05 1.24 -2.98
CA ILE A 250 10.39 -0.19 -2.93
C ILE A 250 9.16 -1.07 -3.17
N GLU A 251 8.02 -0.74 -2.56
CA GLU A 251 6.76 -1.49 -2.72
C GLU A 251 6.20 -1.45 -4.13
N GLY A 252 6.47 -0.37 -4.88
CA GLY A 252 5.97 -0.23 -6.23
C GLY A 252 6.95 -0.56 -7.34
N LEU A 253 8.16 -1.04 -7.03
CA LEU A 253 9.11 -1.52 -8.04
C LEU A 253 8.52 -2.66 -8.88
N ARG A 254 8.78 -2.61 -10.19
CA ARG A 254 8.25 -3.56 -11.18
C ARG A 254 8.76 -4.99 -10.97
N TYR A 255 10.03 -5.12 -10.61
CA TYR A 255 10.69 -6.40 -10.42
C TYR A 255 10.82 -6.70 -8.92
N PRO A 256 10.09 -7.70 -8.39
CA PRO A 256 10.13 -8.03 -6.97
C PRO A 256 11.54 -8.39 -6.47
N GLU A 257 12.38 -8.98 -7.33
CA GLU A 257 13.76 -9.32 -6.99
C GLU A 257 14.59 -8.07 -6.65
N ILE A 258 14.43 -6.99 -7.43
CA ILE A 258 15.11 -5.71 -7.18
C ILE A 258 14.57 -5.10 -5.88
N GLY A 259 13.24 -5.09 -5.71
CA GLY A 259 12.62 -4.55 -4.50
C GLY A 259 13.03 -5.28 -3.23
N GLN A 260 13.20 -6.60 -3.27
CA GLN A 260 13.66 -7.38 -2.12
C GLN A 260 15.11 -7.04 -1.74
N LEU A 261 16.00 -6.94 -2.73
CA LEU A 261 17.40 -6.58 -2.49
C LEU A 261 17.55 -5.15 -1.95
N VAL A 262 16.82 -4.19 -2.52
CA VAL A 262 16.83 -2.80 -2.07
C VAL A 262 16.25 -2.68 -0.65
N ARG A 263 15.25 -3.50 -0.29
CA ARG A 263 14.66 -3.51 1.06
C ARG A 263 15.65 -3.97 2.13
N LEU A 264 16.51 -4.94 1.82
CA LEU A 264 17.48 -5.49 2.77
C LEU A 264 18.59 -4.50 3.14
N ALA A 265 18.91 -3.56 2.26
CA ALA A 265 19.97 -2.57 2.47
C ALA A 265 19.60 -1.40 3.39
N ARG A 266 18.31 -1.24 3.77
CA ARG A 266 17.84 -0.25 4.76
C ARG A 266 18.28 1.19 4.48
N HIS A 267 18.06 1.64 3.25
CA HIS A 267 18.31 3.02 2.81
C HIS A 267 17.59 4.05 3.67
N LYS A 268 18.24 5.20 3.89
CA LYS A 268 17.65 6.33 4.61
C LYS A 268 16.96 7.31 3.68
N THR A 269 17.45 7.42 2.45
CA THR A 269 16.90 8.35 1.44
C THR A 269 16.42 7.61 0.20
N ILE A 270 15.44 8.18 -0.49
CA ILE A 270 14.94 7.60 -1.75
C ILE A 270 16.02 7.63 -2.84
N SER A 271 16.93 8.60 -2.82
CA SER A 271 18.05 8.69 -3.74
C SER A 271 19.04 7.53 -3.60
N GLU A 272 19.37 7.12 -2.36
CA GLU A 272 20.20 5.93 -2.12
C GLU A 272 19.51 4.66 -2.62
N ALA A 273 18.20 4.52 -2.35
CA ALA A 273 17.42 3.37 -2.82
C ALA A 273 17.37 3.29 -4.36
N LEU A 274 17.27 4.45 -5.03
CA LEU A 274 17.34 4.56 -6.49
C LEU A 274 18.73 4.14 -7.02
N ALA A 275 19.81 4.62 -6.40
CA ALA A 275 21.18 4.27 -6.81
C ALA A 275 21.40 2.76 -6.76
N GLN A 276 21.04 2.11 -5.65
CA GLN A 276 21.16 0.65 -5.55
C GLN A 276 20.24 -0.09 -6.53
N ALA A 277 19.01 0.40 -6.76
CA ALA A 277 18.11 -0.20 -7.74
C ALA A 277 18.71 -0.15 -9.17
N LEU A 278 19.36 0.96 -9.53
CA LEU A 278 20.06 1.12 -10.81
C LEU A 278 21.27 0.19 -10.92
N GLU A 279 22.06 0.05 -9.86
CA GLU A 279 23.20 -0.88 -9.82
C GLU A 279 22.76 -2.34 -10.05
N ILE A 280 21.69 -2.75 -9.38
CA ILE A 280 21.12 -4.11 -9.54
C ILE A 280 20.60 -4.29 -10.98
N GLU A 281 19.91 -3.29 -11.53
CA GLU A 281 19.42 -3.35 -12.90
C GLU A 281 20.58 -3.47 -13.91
N ALA A 282 21.65 -2.70 -13.74
CA ALA A 282 22.84 -2.77 -14.57
C ALA A 282 23.55 -4.14 -14.44
N ALA A 283 23.72 -4.65 -13.23
CA ALA A 283 24.32 -5.97 -12.97
C ALA A 283 23.48 -7.11 -13.60
N LYS A 284 22.15 -7.01 -13.53
CA LYS A 284 21.22 -7.95 -14.18
C LYS A 284 21.30 -7.89 -15.70
N GLN A 285 21.46 -6.71 -16.28
CA GLN A 285 21.67 -6.56 -17.73
C GLN A 285 23.02 -7.14 -18.17
N ALA A 286 24.10 -6.92 -17.41
CA ALA A 286 25.41 -7.48 -17.71
C ALA A 286 25.45 -9.02 -17.64
N SER A 287 24.77 -9.61 -16.65
CA SER A 287 24.72 -11.07 -16.45
C SER A 287 23.80 -11.81 -17.42
N ARG A 288 22.87 -11.13 -18.10
CA ARG A 288 22.04 -11.73 -19.17
C ARG A 288 22.85 -12.24 -20.35
N GLY A 289 24.06 -11.72 -20.56
CA GLY A 289 24.98 -12.20 -21.60
C GLY A 289 25.65 -13.55 -21.30
N THR A 290 25.68 -13.99 -20.03
CA THR A 290 26.52 -15.14 -19.60
C THR A 290 25.72 -16.39 -19.22
N SER A 291 24.39 -16.32 -19.11
CA SER A 291 23.59 -17.38 -18.46
C SER A 291 22.56 -18.02 -19.40
N LYS A 292 22.97 -19.05 -20.16
CA LYS A 292 22.04 -20.09 -20.66
C LYS A 292 21.85 -21.14 -19.56
N ILE A 293 21.08 -20.82 -18.52
CA ILE A 293 20.78 -21.78 -17.45
C ILE A 293 19.36 -22.33 -17.65
N ARG A 294 19.23 -23.66 -17.66
CA ARG A 294 17.95 -24.39 -17.72
C ARG A 294 17.04 -23.92 -16.58
N HIS A 295 15.91 -23.34 -16.93
CA HIS A 295 14.87 -22.95 -15.97
C HIS A 295 14.38 -24.17 -15.18
N VAL A 296 14.61 -24.17 -13.85
CA VAL A 296 13.74 -24.88 -12.90
C VAL A 296 12.55 -23.97 -12.66
N LYS A 297 11.33 -24.46 -12.92
CA LYS A 297 10.09 -23.74 -12.61
C LYS A 297 9.98 -23.61 -11.09
N THR A 298 10.37 -22.47 -10.55
CA THR A 298 9.94 -22.08 -9.20
C THR A 298 8.48 -21.65 -9.28
N TYR A 299 7.66 -22.18 -8.38
CA TYR A 299 6.24 -21.83 -8.26
C TYR A 299 6.12 -20.33 -7.91
N GLN A 300 5.89 -19.50 -8.93
CA GLN A 300 5.63 -18.07 -8.75
C GLN A 300 4.15 -17.82 -8.49
N TYR A 301 3.91 -16.98 -7.49
CA TYR A 301 2.63 -16.45 -7.02
C TYR A 301 2.00 -15.45 -8.02
N GLN A 302 1.97 -15.77 -9.32
CA GLN A 302 1.35 -14.98 -10.40
C GLN A 302 0.21 -15.72 -11.12
N ASP A 303 -0.20 -16.88 -10.58
CA ASP A 303 -1.13 -17.77 -11.27
C ASP A 303 -2.61 -17.40 -11.06
N ARG A 304 -2.96 -16.49 -10.13
CA ARG A 304 -4.37 -16.07 -9.96
C ARG A 304 -4.85 -15.13 -11.06
N GLU A 305 -4.07 -14.12 -11.44
CA GLU A 305 -4.46 -13.18 -12.50
C GLU A 305 -4.34 -13.82 -13.89
N SER A 306 -3.34 -14.71 -14.08
CA SER A 306 -3.15 -15.47 -15.31
C SER A 306 -4.23 -16.53 -15.53
N LYS A 307 -4.68 -17.24 -14.47
CA LYS A 307 -5.83 -18.14 -14.55
C LYS A 307 -7.15 -17.38 -14.70
N MET A 308 -7.32 -16.24 -14.03
CA MET A 308 -8.49 -15.38 -14.22
C MET A 308 -8.57 -14.86 -15.66
N ARG A 309 -7.47 -14.35 -16.22
CA ARG A 309 -7.42 -13.90 -17.62
C ARG A 309 -7.64 -15.04 -18.61
N ARG A 310 -7.09 -16.24 -18.39
CA ARG A 310 -7.37 -17.40 -19.24
C ARG A 310 -8.82 -17.87 -19.12
N SER A 311 -9.37 -17.91 -17.91
CA SER A 311 -10.77 -18.29 -17.67
C SER A 311 -11.75 -17.27 -18.25
N SER A 312 -11.48 -15.97 -18.10
CA SER A 312 -12.26 -14.91 -18.72
C SER A 312 -12.12 -14.91 -20.24
N LYS A 313 -10.92 -15.17 -20.78
CA LYS A 313 -10.73 -15.28 -22.23
C LYS A 313 -11.48 -16.49 -22.81
N ASN A 314 -11.42 -17.64 -22.14
CA ASN A 314 -12.18 -18.83 -22.53
C ASN A 314 -13.70 -18.61 -22.43
N LEU A 315 -14.18 -17.85 -21.44
CA LEU A 315 -15.59 -17.50 -21.31
C LEU A 315 -16.02 -16.52 -22.40
N VAL A 316 -15.20 -15.50 -22.69
CA VAL A 316 -15.45 -14.54 -23.78
C VAL A 316 -15.42 -15.24 -25.14
N ASP A 317 -14.47 -16.14 -25.37
CA ASP A 317 -14.39 -16.93 -26.59
C ASP A 317 -15.59 -17.89 -26.72
N SER A 318 -16.07 -18.49 -25.60
CA SER A 318 -17.29 -19.31 -25.61
C SER A 318 -18.57 -18.49 -25.83
N ILE A 319 -18.65 -17.28 -25.26
CA ILE A 319 -19.77 -16.36 -25.49
C ILE A 319 -19.75 -15.88 -26.95
N LYS A 320 -18.57 -15.62 -27.51
CA LYS A 320 -18.39 -15.27 -28.92
C LYS A 320 -18.82 -16.41 -29.83
N ASP A 321 -18.45 -17.65 -29.52
CA ASP A 321 -18.81 -18.85 -30.28
C ASP A 321 -20.33 -19.15 -30.21
N VAL A 322 -21.00 -18.77 -29.12
CA VAL A 322 -22.47 -18.82 -29.00
C VAL A 322 -23.12 -17.69 -29.78
N LEU A 323 -22.61 -16.46 -29.71
CA LEU A 323 -23.13 -15.32 -30.48
C LEU A 323 -22.96 -15.51 -32.00
N GLU A 324 -21.84 -16.08 -32.45
CA GLU A 324 -21.63 -16.44 -33.86
C GLU A 324 -22.68 -17.50 -34.29
N LYS A 325 -22.94 -18.52 -33.46
CA LYS A 325 -24.00 -19.52 -33.73
C LYS A 325 -25.43 -18.97 -33.72
N PHE A 326 -25.69 -17.90 -32.97
CA PHE A 326 -27.00 -17.24 -32.94
C PHE A 326 -27.18 -16.25 -34.11
N THR A 327 -26.09 -15.73 -34.67
CA THR A 327 -26.13 -14.78 -35.80
C THR A 327 -26.13 -15.48 -37.15
N ASP A 328 -25.61 -16.71 -37.24
CA ASP A 328 -25.70 -17.56 -38.43
C ASP A 328 -27.02 -18.35 -38.56
N GLY A 329 -27.98 -18.13 -37.63
CA GLY A 329 -29.29 -18.80 -37.61
C GLY A 329 -30.36 -18.21 -38.52
N GLN A 330 -30.05 -17.17 -39.31
CA GLN A 330 -30.94 -16.62 -40.32
C GLN A 330 -30.17 -16.27 -41.59
N ASN A 331 -29.85 -17.29 -42.40
CA ASN A 331 -30.04 -17.30 -43.86
C ASN A 331 -29.28 -18.46 -44.53
N SER A 332 -29.93 -19.02 -45.55
CA SER A 332 -29.41 -19.91 -46.60
C SER A 332 -29.24 -21.41 -46.30
N GLU A 333 -30.15 -22.17 -46.91
CA GLU A 333 -29.89 -23.48 -47.49
C GLU A 333 -28.63 -23.42 -48.37
N ASP A 334 -27.69 -24.34 -48.15
CA ASP A 334 -27.08 -25.21 -49.17
C ASP A 334 -25.65 -25.64 -48.76
N SER A 335 -25.45 -26.96 -48.81
CA SER A 335 -24.20 -27.73 -48.91
C SER A 335 -22.95 -27.46 -48.03
N THR A 336 -22.40 -28.58 -47.53
CA THR A 336 -20.98 -28.90 -47.29
C THR A 336 -20.41 -29.00 -45.84
N THR A 337 -20.52 -30.24 -45.33
CA THR A 337 -19.41 -31.04 -44.75
C THR A 337 -18.57 -30.49 -43.58
N ASN A 338 -18.98 -30.77 -42.34
CA ASN A 338 -18.04 -30.79 -41.20
C ASN A 338 -17.38 -32.17 -41.10
N LYS A 339 -16.33 -32.41 -41.90
CA LYS A 339 -15.52 -33.63 -41.90
C LYS A 339 -14.78 -33.77 -40.57
N ARG A 340 -15.31 -34.56 -39.63
CA ARG A 340 -14.45 -35.25 -38.65
C ARG A 340 -13.58 -36.23 -39.45
N ARG A 341 -12.26 -36.02 -39.45
CA ARG A 341 -11.33 -36.90 -40.17
C ARG A 341 -11.52 -38.34 -39.65
N PRO A 342 -11.80 -39.33 -40.50
CA PRO A 342 -11.98 -40.70 -40.04
C PRO A 342 -10.70 -41.20 -39.37
N ILE A 343 -10.83 -41.92 -38.27
CA ILE A 343 -9.69 -42.51 -37.53
C ILE A 343 -8.95 -43.45 -38.48
N ARG A 344 -7.75 -43.05 -38.91
CA ARG A 344 -6.84 -43.87 -39.72
C ARG A 344 -5.84 -44.59 -38.83
N CYS A 345 -5.59 -45.86 -39.15
CA CYS A 345 -4.54 -46.63 -38.52
C CYS A 345 -3.16 -46.09 -38.92
N TRP A 346 -2.29 -45.87 -37.94
CA TRP A 346 -0.94 -45.33 -38.16
C TRP A 346 0.05 -46.37 -38.72
N THR A 347 -0.33 -47.65 -38.77
CA THR A 347 0.51 -48.72 -39.36
C THR A 347 0.13 -49.02 -40.81
N CYS A 348 -1.17 -49.18 -41.12
CA CYS A 348 -1.63 -49.55 -42.47
C CYS A 348 -2.37 -48.45 -43.23
N GLY A 349 -2.66 -47.31 -42.60
CA GLY A 349 -3.33 -46.17 -43.23
C GLY A 349 -4.86 -46.30 -43.43
N VAL A 350 -5.43 -47.49 -43.20
CA VAL A 350 -6.87 -47.77 -43.40
C VAL A 350 -7.72 -47.12 -42.30
N GLU A 351 -8.88 -46.60 -42.68
CA GLU A 351 -9.85 -45.97 -41.77
C GLU A 351 -10.65 -47.02 -40.98
N GLY A 352 -11.02 -46.72 -39.72
CA GLY A 352 -11.93 -47.53 -38.90
C GLY A 352 -11.30 -48.20 -37.67
N HIS A 353 -9.97 -48.20 -37.52
CA HIS A 353 -9.28 -48.73 -36.34
C HIS A 353 -7.99 -47.97 -36.03
N VAL A 354 -7.53 -48.07 -34.77
CA VAL A 354 -6.26 -47.51 -34.31
C VAL A 354 -5.14 -48.56 -34.38
N ARG A 355 -3.87 -48.12 -34.35
CA ARG A 355 -2.67 -48.97 -34.47
C ARG A 355 -2.69 -50.26 -33.63
N SER A 356 -3.21 -50.19 -32.40
CA SER A 356 -3.28 -51.33 -31.46
C SER A 356 -4.29 -52.42 -31.85
N ARG A 357 -5.18 -52.16 -32.81
CA ARG A 357 -6.16 -53.14 -33.32
C ARG A 357 -5.98 -53.38 -34.82
N CYS A 358 -4.77 -53.15 -35.33
CA CYS A 358 -4.46 -53.35 -36.74
C CYS A 358 -4.26 -54.85 -37.05
N PRO A 359 -4.98 -55.44 -38.03
CA PRO A 359 -4.81 -56.84 -38.40
C PRO A 359 -3.42 -57.20 -38.92
N GLN A 360 -2.62 -56.21 -39.32
CA GLN A 360 -1.24 -56.38 -39.81
C GLN A 360 -0.18 -55.99 -38.78
N TYR A 361 -0.55 -55.79 -37.52
CA TYR A 361 0.42 -55.48 -36.47
C TYR A 361 1.26 -56.74 -36.15
N PRO A 362 2.60 -56.73 -36.29
CA PRO A 362 3.41 -57.90 -36.01
C PRO A 362 3.33 -58.22 -34.51
N ALA A 363 2.77 -59.39 -34.20
CA ALA A 363 2.52 -59.88 -32.85
C ALA A 363 3.79 -60.47 -32.23
N GLU A 364 4.90 -59.73 -32.20
CA GLU A 364 6.14 -60.18 -31.58
C GLU A 364 6.87 -59.00 -30.94
N GLN A 365 6.59 -58.83 -29.64
CA GLN A 365 7.48 -58.38 -28.55
C GLN A 365 6.64 -57.94 -27.35
N ASN A 366 5.72 -58.82 -26.93
CA ASN A 366 5.19 -58.78 -25.58
C ASN A 366 6.05 -59.72 -24.71
N GLN A 367 7.23 -59.23 -24.30
CA GLN A 367 8.03 -59.85 -23.24
C GLN A 367 8.67 -58.77 -22.38
N GLY A 368 8.25 -58.71 -21.10
CA GLY A 368 8.97 -58.13 -19.96
C GLY A 368 9.09 -56.60 -19.92
N ASN A 369 8.91 -55.90 -18.81
CA ASN A 369 8.92 -56.36 -17.42
C ASN A 369 8.10 -55.39 -16.57
N ALA A 370 7.37 -55.95 -15.61
CA ALA A 370 7.04 -55.27 -14.38
C ALA A 370 8.33 -54.86 -13.65
N ASN A 371 8.41 -53.59 -13.26
CA ASN A 371 8.86 -53.12 -11.95
C ASN A 371 8.36 -51.69 -11.75
#